data_AF-A0A2K1QJQ9-F1
#
_entry.id   AF-A0A2K1QJQ9-F1
#
_cell.length_a   1.000
_cell.length_b   1.000
_cell.length_c   1.000
_cell.angle_alpha   90.00
_cell.angle_beta   90.00
_cell.angle_gamma   90.00
#
_symmetry.space_group_name_H-M   'P 1'
#
loop_
_entity.id
_entity.type
_entity.pdbx_description
1 polymer ?
#
loop_
_entity_poly.entity_id
_entity_poly.type
_entity_poly.pdbx_seq_one_letter_code
_entity_poly.pdbx_strand_id
1 'polypeptide(L)'
;MLSILQTRYQRVEKALDTLLESVTAYNPSLAAADELVAADDDVNDALEELAAHHANYGRILSLRATSAALDEQIKTTLRTLADTRKTLQTISLPPSNPSTTTPTSTASPSRPVRVDELLSYAKFISKTTVPPTRALAPEEPSAAPDAAPADVQPNGLAQPHVKTEPATPDPSQLNTANPSSAATPSASQPAGSAPAPSEAMRKVLPPEVRGEFIPWPSHEIIKNGGLGAVQSMVERGIDPGQMTKSREEEMEDEKREAEEKERREREDEEKRRNQASEMRGPRREREEDVFDPDEM
;
A
#
# COMPACT_ATOMS: atom_id res chain seq x y z
N MET A 1 58.70 31.36 10.03
CA MET A 1 59.06 31.35 8.60
C MET A 1 59.30 32.75 8.05
N LEU A 2 58.37 33.71 8.15
CA LEU A 2 58.58 35.06 7.60
C LEU A 2 59.80 35.79 8.20
N SER A 3 60.02 35.63 9.51
CA SER A 3 61.23 36.13 10.19
C SER A 3 62.52 35.44 9.74
N ILE A 4 62.46 34.15 9.38
CA ILE A 4 63.64 33.37 8.98
C ILE A 4 64.08 33.77 7.57
N LEU A 5 63.13 33.93 6.64
CA LEU A 5 63.40 34.45 5.30
C LEU A 5 63.95 35.87 5.38
N GLN A 6 63.39 36.73 6.24
CA GLN A 6 63.88 38.08 6.43
C GLN A 6 65.33 38.11 6.94
N THR A 7 65.70 37.20 7.87
CA THR A 7 67.09 37.07 8.33
C THR A 7 68.01 36.54 7.23
N ARG A 8 67.58 35.57 6.41
CA ARG A 8 68.38 35.08 5.26
C ARG A 8 68.57 36.17 4.21
N TYR A 9 67.53 36.93 3.90
CA TYR A 9 67.60 38.05 2.96
C TYR A 9 68.51 39.17 3.46
N GLN A 10 68.43 39.52 4.75
CA GLN A 10 69.38 40.46 5.38
C GLN A 10 70.83 39.96 5.33
N ARG A 11 71.05 38.63 5.39
CA ARG A 11 72.38 38.03 5.22
C ARG A 11 72.90 38.20 3.79
N VAL A 12 72.04 37.98 2.78
CA VAL A 12 72.37 38.23 1.37
C VAL A 12 72.69 39.71 1.14
N GLU A 13 71.86 40.63 1.64
CA GLU A 13 72.10 42.08 1.54
C GLU A 13 73.46 42.46 2.15
N LYS A 14 73.76 41.95 3.35
CA LYS A 14 75.03 42.20 4.01
C LYS A 14 76.22 41.64 3.23
N ALA A 15 76.11 40.44 2.64
CA ALA A 15 77.15 39.84 1.82
C ALA A 15 77.35 40.60 0.48
N LEU A 16 76.28 41.16 -0.07
CA LEU A 16 76.34 42.04 -1.24
C LEU A 16 77.05 43.36 -0.91
N ASP A 17 76.71 43.98 0.22
CA ASP A 17 77.35 45.21 0.67
C ASP A 17 78.85 45.02 0.94
N THR A 18 79.25 43.89 1.54
CA THR A 18 80.67 43.58 1.77
C THR A 18 81.42 43.32 0.47
N LEU A 19 80.79 42.65 -0.51
CA LEU A 19 81.39 42.44 -1.82
C LEU A 19 81.55 43.77 -2.57
N LEU A 20 80.51 44.62 -2.53
CA LEU A 20 80.53 45.94 -3.16
C LEU A 20 81.63 46.82 -2.56
N GLU A 21 81.76 46.87 -1.24
CA GLU A 21 82.84 47.60 -0.55
C GLU A 21 84.23 47.05 -0.94
N SER A 22 84.37 45.73 -1.11
CA SER A 22 85.64 45.15 -1.55
C SER A 22 86.02 45.55 -2.98
N VAL A 23 85.02 45.67 -3.87
CA VAL A 23 85.22 46.07 -5.27
C VAL A 23 85.49 47.58 -5.37
N THR A 24 84.77 48.42 -4.63
CA THR A 24 84.99 49.87 -4.62
C THR A 24 86.31 50.25 -3.97
N ALA A 25 86.80 49.47 -2.99
CA ALA A 25 88.12 49.59 -2.40
C ALA A 25 89.26 49.05 -3.30
N TYR A 26 88.95 48.61 -4.53
CA TYR A 26 89.89 48.01 -5.48
C TYR A 26 90.62 46.76 -4.94
N ASN A 27 90.01 46.05 -3.98
CA ASN A 27 90.54 44.81 -3.41
C ASN A 27 89.45 43.71 -3.46
N PRO A 28 89.17 43.15 -4.65
CA PRO A 28 88.12 42.16 -4.80
C PRO A 28 88.43 40.92 -3.97
N SER A 29 87.58 40.63 -2.99
CA SER A 29 87.77 39.47 -2.10
C SER A 29 86.96 38.27 -2.59
N LEU A 30 87.64 37.15 -2.85
CA LEU A 30 86.97 35.88 -3.21
C LEU A 30 86.11 35.35 -2.05
N ALA A 31 86.54 35.60 -0.80
CA ALA A 31 85.79 35.19 0.38
C ALA A 31 84.40 35.85 0.48
N ALA A 32 84.26 37.13 0.10
CA ALA A 32 82.94 37.78 0.08
C ALA A 32 82.04 37.23 -1.04
N ALA A 33 82.62 36.80 -2.16
CA ALA A 33 81.88 36.14 -3.22
C ALA A 33 81.37 34.76 -2.79
N ASP A 34 82.21 33.96 -2.13
CA ASP A 34 81.82 32.65 -1.58
C ASP A 34 80.74 32.80 -0.48
N GLU A 35 80.83 33.86 0.34
CA GLU A 35 79.80 34.16 1.35
C GLU A 35 78.46 34.55 0.72
N LEU A 36 78.47 35.28 -0.40
CA LEU A 36 77.25 35.62 -1.13
C LEU A 36 76.60 34.38 -1.74
N VAL A 37 77.39 33.48 -2.34
CA VAL A 37 76.88 32.20 -2.88
C VAL A 37 76.25 31.37 -1.78
N ALA A 38 76.93 31.21 -0.64
CA ALA A 38 76.38 30.46 0.49
C ALA A 38 75.11 31.11 1.07
N ALA A 39 74.99 32.44 1.05
CA ALA A 39 73.79 33.15 1.49
C ALA A 39 72.63 33.01 0.49
N ASP A 40 72.90 32.90 -0.81
CA ASP A 40 71.91 32.64 -1.84
C ASP A 40 71.36 31.20 -1.75
N ASP A 41 72.26 30.21 -1.59
CA ASP A 41 71.89 28.81 -1.35
C ASP A 41 70.97 28.68 -0.12
N ASP A 42 71.32 29.35 0.99
CA ASP A 42 70.51 29.43 2.22
C ASP A 42 69.09 30.00 1.98
N VAL A 43 68.94 30.97 1.06
CA VAL A 43 67.62 31.53 0.69
C VAL A 43 66.84 30.53 -0.16
N ASN A 44 67.51 29.87 -1.09
CA ASN A 44 66.89 28.88 -1.97
C ASN A 44 66.33 27.69 -1.15
N ASP A 45 67.11 27.18 -0.20
CA ASP A 45 66.67 26.14 0.75
C ASP A 45 65.43 26.57 1.54
N ALA A 46 65.40 27.83 2.00
CA ALA A 46 64.26 28.36 2.74
C ALA A 46 63.00 28.50 1.89
N LEU A 47 63.14 28.81 0.59
CA LEU A 47 62.02 28.86 -0.35
C LEU A 47 61.50 27.46 -0.68
N GLU A 48 62.37 26.47 -0.82
CA GLU A 48 61.98 25.06 -0.99
C GLU A 48 61.21 24.55 0.24
N GLU A 49 61.68 24.85 1.45
CA GLU A 49 60.97 24.51 2.69
C GLU A 49 59.59 25.18 2.75
N LEU A 50 59.48 26.44 2.33
CA LEU A 50 58.21 27.16 2.27
C LEU A 50 57.23 26.50 1.27
N ALA A 51 57.72 26.16 0.08
CA ALA A 51 56.92 25.49 -0.93
C ALA A 51 56.42 24.12 -0.43
N ALA A 52 57.28 23.35 0.25
CA ALA A 52 56.90 22.09 0.88
C ALA A 52 55.84 22.30 1.97
N HIS A 53 56.00 23.31 2.82
CA HIS A 53 55.02 23.64 3.86
C HIS A 53 53.67 24.06 3.28
N HIS A 54 53.66 24.83 2.18
CA HIS A 54 52.44 25.22 1.48
C HIS A 54 51.72 24.00 0.88
N ALA A 55 52.46 23.09 0.24
CA ALA A 55 51.91 21.85 -0.29
C ALA A 55 51.32 20.96 0.83
N ASN A 56 52.05 20.83 1.94
CA ASN A 56 51.59 20.09 3.13
C ASN A 56 50.35 20.73 3.75
N TYR A 57 50.30 22.05 3.86
CA TYR A 57 49.14 22.77 4.37
C TYR A 57 47.90 22.56 3.49
N GLY A 58 48.05 22.66 2.16
CA GLY A 58 46.99 22.34 1.22
C GLY A 58 46.47 20.91 1.38
N ARG A 59 47.38 19.95 1.59
CA ARG A 59 47.03 18.56 1.89
C ARG A 59 46.26 18.44 3.21
N ILE A 60 46.69 19.11 4.28
CA ILE A 60 45.99 19.10 5.57
C ILE A 60 44.58 19.66 5.44
N LEU A 61 44.39 20.75 4.68
CA LEU A 61 43.06 21.29 4.41
C LEU A 61 42.17 20.31 3.65
N SER A 62 42.72 19.63 2.64
CA SER A 62 41.99 18.60 1.90
C SER A 62 41.57 17.44 2.82
N LEU A 63 42.46 16.97 3.69
CA LEU A 63 42.17 15.89 4.66
C LEU A 63 41.10 16.31 5.67
N ARG A 64 41.12 17.56 6.13
CA ARG A 64 40.07 18.09 7.01
C ARG A 64 38.72 18.17 6.30
N ALA A 65 38.70 18.61 5.05
CA ALA A 65 37.48 18.63 4.24
C ALA A 65 36.91 17.21 4.03
N THR A 66 37.78 16.23 3.75
CA THR A 66 37.35 14.84 3.60
C THR A 66 36.85 14.24 4.91
N SER A 67 37.49 14.53 6.05
CA SER A 67 37.03 14.07 7.37
C SER A 67 35.65 14.64 7.69
N ALA A 68 35.45 15.94 7.47
CA ALA A 68 34.15 16.58 7.70
C ALA A 68 33.04 16.01 6.80
N ALA A 69 33.37 15.67 5.54
CA ALA A 69 32.44 15.04 4.62
C ALA A 69 32.05 13.62 5.09
N LEU A 70 33.03 12.81 5.53
CA LEU A 70 32.78 11.48 6.09
C LEU A 70 31.92 11.55 7.36
N ASP A 71 32.16 12.52 8.23
CA ASP A 71 31.35 12.72 9.43
C ASP A 71 29.89 13.06 9.10
N GLU A 72 29.64 13.85 8.06
CA GLU A 72 28.26 14.12 7.62
C GLU A 72 27.62 12.89 6.97
N GLN A 73 28.38 12.05 6.26
CA GLN A 73 27.89 10.76 5.78
C GLN A 73 27.51 9.83 6.94
N ILE A 74 28.30 9.78 8.01
CA ILE A 74 27.95 8.99 9.20
C ILE A 74 26.68 9.54 9.87
N LYS A 75 26.55 10.86 10.00
CA LYS A 75 25.34 11.46 10.59
C LYS A 75 24.10 11.20 9.75
N THR A 76 24.19 11.33 8.44
CA THR A 76 23.06 11.07 7.53
C THR A 76 22.66 9.61 7.56
N THR A 77 23.61 8.67 7.49
CA THR A 77 23.32 7.23 7.59
C THR A 77 22.68 6.88 8.94
N LEU A 78 23.17 7.41 10.06
CA LEU A 78 22.55 7.21 11.37
C LEU A 78 21.13 7.80 11.46
N ARG A 79 20.89 8.99 10.88
CA ARG A 79 19.54 9.57 10.77
C ARG A 79 18.61 8.67 9.94
N THR A 80 19.06 8.21 8.78
CA THR A 80 18.27 7.29 7.94
C THR A 80 17.97 5.98 8.66
N LEU A 81 18.92 5.40 9.38
CA LEU A 81 18.70 4.18 10.16
C LEU A 81 17.71 4.42 11.29
N ALA A 82 17.83 5.54 12.01
CA ALA A 82 16.87 5.92 13.04
C ALA A 82 15.45 6.12 12.47
N ASP A 83 15.33 6.74 11.30
CA ASP A 83 14.04 6.95 10.66
C ASP A 83 13.46 5.65 10.11
N THR A 84 14.26 4.77 9.49
CA THR A 84 13.80 3.42 9.11
C THR A 84 13.33 2.63 10.33
N ARG A 85 14.04 2.71 11.47
CA ARG A 85 13.60 2.09 12.72
C ARG A 85 12.26 2.64 13.20
N LYS A 86 12.06 3.97 13.16
CA LYS A 86 10.75 4.57 13.48
C LYS A 86 9.67 4.09 12.51
N THR A 87 9.93 4.05 11.20
CA THR A 87 8.96 3.55 10.21
C THR A 87 8.61 2.09 10.45
N LEU A 88 9.58 1.23 10.76
CA LEU A 88 9.34 -0.16 11.09
C LEU A 88 8.57 -0.31 12.42
N GLN A 89 8.81 0.55 13.41
CA GLN A 89 8.01 0.55 14.64
C GLN A 89 6.57 1.01 14.40
N THR A 90 6.34 1.95 13.49
CA THR A 90 4.97 2.36 13.12
C THR A 90 4.25 1.33 12.26
N ILE A 91 4.98 0.59 11.43
CA ILE A 91 4.42 -0.45 10.53
C ILE A 91 4.24 -1.77 11.27
N SER A 92 5.13 -2.09 12.22
CA SER A 92 5.00 -3.27 13.06
C SER A 92 3.72 -3.12 13.88
N LEU A 93 2.73 -3.94 13.50
CA LEU A 93 1.47 -4.12 14.19
C LEU A 93 1.71 -4.20 15.72
N PRO A 94 0.72 -3.76 16.53
CA PRO A 94 0.82 -3.87 17.99
C PRO A 94 1.26 -5.28 18.37
N PRO A 95 2.13 -5.42 19.40
CA PRO A 95 2.65 -6.71 19.79
C PRO A 95 1.50 -7.69 19.99
N SER A 96 1.71 -8.93 19.56
CA SER A 96 0.85 -10.10 19.78
C SER A 96 0.72 -10.49 21.26
N ASN A 97 0.76 -9.51 22.16
CA ASN A 97 0.54 -9.65 23.59
C ASN A 97 -0.78 -8.93 23.94
N PRO A 98 -1.86 -9.66 24.28
CA PRO A 98 -3.16 -9.10 24.63
C PRO A 98 -3.16 -8.52 26.05
N SER A 99 -2.17 -7.68 26.39
CA SER A 99 -2.16 -6.96 27.66
C SER A 99 -1.23 -5.76 27.58
N THR A 100 -1.77 -4.62 27.18
CA THR A 100 -1.29 -3.31 27.66
C THR A 100 -2.37 -2.27 27.42
N THR A 101 -2.96 -1.91 28.55
CA THR A 101 -3.80 -0.76 28.79
C THR A 101 -2.97 0.52 28.68
N THR A 102 -3.13 1.31 27.62
CA THR A 102 -3.10 2.79 27.72
C THR A 102 -3.90 3.41 26.57
N PRO A 103 -4.78 4.40 26.82
CA PRO A 103 -5.75 4.87 25.84
C PRO A 103 -5.34 6.23 25.28
N THR A 104 -4.79 6.29 24.07
CA THR A 104 -4.69 7.57 23.35
C THR A 104 -4.78 7.40 21.83
N SER A 105 -5.95 7.80 21.32
CA SER A 105 -6.18 8.45 20.02
C SER A 105 -6.19 7.60 18.73
N THR A 106 -7.43 7.37 18.26
CA THR A 106 -7.87 7.36 16.85
C THR A 106 -7.40 6.25 15.90
N ALA A 107 -6.87 5.14 16.39
CA ALA A 107 -6.86 3.89 15.63
C ALA A 107 -8.08 3.07 16.07
N SER A 108 -8.99 2.74 15.14
CA SER A 108 -10.10 1.82 15.39
C SER A 108 -9.59 0.60 16.17
N PRO A 109 -10.28 0.17 17.24
CA PRO A 109 -9.86 -1.01 17.97
C PRO A 109 -9.76 -2.16 16.97
N SER A 110 -8.62 -2.86 16.98
CA SER A 110 -8.46 -4.10 16.23
C SER A 110 -9.68 -4.97 16.53
N ARG A 111 -10.61 -5.04 15.56
CA ARG A 111 -11.86 -5.80 15.71
C ARG A 111 -11.46 -7.26 15.48
N PRO A 112 -11.37 -8.10 16.53
CA PRO A 112 -11.00 -9.49 16.31
C PRO A 112 -12.08 -10.13 15.45
N VAL A 113 -11.73 -10.49 14.23
CA VAL A 113 -12.65 -11.16 13.30
C VAL A 113 -12.63 -12.65 13.63
N ARG A 114 -13.79 -13.23 13.90
CA ARG A 114 -13.91 -14.67 14.18
C ARG A 114 -13.66 -15.46 12.90
N VAL A 115 -13.01 -16.61 13.01
CA VAL A 115 -12.72 -17.47 11.85
C VAL A 115 -14.03 -17.92 11.17
N ASP A 116 -15.07 -18.21 11.94
CA ASP A 116 -16.38 -18.61 11.40
C ASP A 116 -17.05 -17.48 10.60
N GLU A 117 -16.93 -16.23 11.04
CA GLU A 117 -17.41 -15.06 10.31
C GLU A 117 -16.62 -14.86 9.01
N LEU A 118 -15.31 -15.04 9.04
CA LEU A 118 -14.43 -14.99 7.86
C LEU A 118 -14.79 -16.08 6.84
N LEU A 119 -14.97 -17.31 7.30
CA LEU A 119 -15.25 -18.46 6.42
C LEU A 119 -16.67 -18.40 5.86
N SER A 120 -17.66 -17.99 6.66
CA SER A 120 -19.03 -17.80 6.18
C SER A 120 -19.09 -16.67 5.15
N TYR A 121 -18.47 -15.51 5.44
CA TYR A 121 -18.38 -14.41 4.48
C TYR A 121 -17.65 -14.80 3.20
N ALA A 122 -16.51 -15.51 3.33
CA ALA A 122 -15.77 -16.05 2.19
C ALA A 122 -16.64 -16.99 1.33
N LYS A 123 -17.46 -17.86 1.96
CA LYS A 123 -18.42 -18.71 1.25
C LYS A 123 -19.45 -17.89 0.47
N PHE A 124 -20.00 -16.82 1.05
CA PHE A 124 -20.96 -15.94 0.36
C PHE A 124 -20.35 -15.23 -0.85
N ILE A 125 -19.16 -14.66 -0.73
CA ILE A 125 -18.51 -13.93 -1.84
C ILE A 125 -17.87 -14.86 -2.88
N SER A 126 -17.57 -16.11 -2.54
CA SER A 126 -16.92 -17.07 -3.47
C SER A 126 -17.70 -17.26 -4.77
N LYS A 127 -19.04 -17.25 -4.70
CA LYS A 127 -19.92 -17.44 -5.87
C LYS A 127 -19.94 -16.23 -6.81
N THR A 128 -19.72 -15.03 -6.27
CA THR A 128 -19.83 -13.76 -7.01
C THR A 128 -18.49 -13.14 -7.36
N THR A 129 -17.39 -13.65 -6.80
CA THR A 129 -16.03 -13.15 -7.05
C THR A 129 -15.23 -14.00 -8.05
N VAL A 130 -15.76 -15.16 -8.46
CA VAL A 130 -15.12 -16.05 -9.43
C VAL A 130 -15.86 -15.99 -10.77
N PRO A 131 -15.17 -15.71 -11.89
CA PRO A 131 -15.80 -15.73 -13.21
C PRO A 131 -16.25 -17.15 -13.58
N PRO A 132 -17.41 -17.30 -14.26
CA PRO A 132 -18.02 -18.59 -14.57
C PRO A 132 -17.17 -19.46 -15.52
N THR A 133 -16.12 -18.90 -16.14
CA THR A 133 -15.19 -19.62 -17.01
C THR A 133 -14.19 -20.51 -16.27
N ARG A 134 -14.14 -20.45 -14.93
CA ARG A 134 -13.18 -21.24 -14.13
C ARG A 134 -13.72 -22.58 -13.64
N ALA A 135 -15.04 -22.82 -13.73
CA ALA A 135 -15.61 -24.11 -13.38
C ALA A 135 -15.67 -25.01 -14.63
N LEU A 136 -14.79 -26.04 -14.65
CA LEU A 136 -14.74 -27.14 -15.62
C LEU A 136 -14.38 -26.77 -17.08
N ALA A 137 -13.09 -26.78 -17.39
CA ALA A 137 -12.68 -27.58 -18.54
C ALA A 137 -12.74 -29.06 -18.10
N PRO A 138 -13.53 -29.93 -18.74
CA PRO A 138 -13.47 -31.35 -18.46
C PRO A 138 -12.06 -31.85 -18.81
N GLU A 139 -11.37 -32.48 -17.85
CA GLU A 139 -10.17 -33.27 -18.16
C GLU A 139 -10.60 -34.42 -19.09
N GLU A 140 -10.17 -34.36 -20.35
CA GLU A 140 -10.16 -35.55 -21.20
C GLU A 140 -9.12 -36.54 -20.68
N PRO A 141 -9.42 -37.84 -20.63
CA PRO A 141 -8.53 -38.84 -20.06
C PRO A 141 -7.28 -39.01 -20.93
N SER A 142 -6.12 -38.83 -20.28
CA SER A 142 -4.78 -39.10 -20.76
C SER A 142 -4.67 -40.45 -21.50
N ALA A 143 -4.32 -40.39 -22.78
CA ALA A 143 -3.77 -41.53 -23.52
C ALA A 143 -2.24 -41.43 -23.51
N ALA A 144 -1.60 -42.30 -22.73
CA ALA A 144 -0.17 -42.60 -22.89
C ALA A 144 0.07 -43.23 -24.28
N PRO A 145 1.25 -43.00 -24.87
CA PRO A 145 2.13 -44.15 -24.99
C PRO A 145 3.58 -43.86 -24.60
N ASP A 146 4.13 -44.92 -24.03
CA ASP A 146 5.48 -45.11 -23.51
C ASP A 146 6.50 -45.36 -24.64
N ALA A 147 7.69 -44.75 -24.57
CA ALA A 147 8.97 -45.25 -25.10
C ALA A 147 10.15 -44.23 -24.88
N ALA A 148 10.72 -44.24 -23.67
CA ALA A 148 12.14 -44.16 -23.20
C ALA A 148 13.28 -43.45 -24.03
N PRO A 149 14.49 -43.25 -23.45
CA PRO A 149 14.88 -42.32 -22.38
C PRO A 149 16.11 -41.44 -22.76
N ALA A 150 16.25 -40.22 -22.21
CA ALA A 150 17.54 -39.48 -22.21
C ALA A 150 17.60 -38.39 -21.13
N ASP A 151 18.23 -38.75 -20.01
CA ASP A 151 19.37 -38.09 -19.35
C ASP A 151 19.43 -36.56 -19.09
N VAL A 152 19.85 -36.25 -17.85
CA VAL A 152 20.56 -35.03 -17.33
C VAL A 152 19.82 -33.69 -17.12
N GLN A 153 19.38 -33.48 -15.86
CA GLN A 153 19.61 -32.35 -14.92
C GLN A 153 19.43 -30.83 -15.30
N PRO A 154 19.23 -29.94 -14.29
CA PRO A 154 18.46 -28.71 -14.39
C PRO A 154 19.31 -27.41 -14.52
N ASN A 155 18.79 -26.42 -15.23
CA ASN A 155 19.28 -25.02 -15.22
C ASN A 155 18.04 -24.12 -15.25
N GLY A 156 17.88 -23.08 -14.43
CA GLY A 156 18.89 -22.11 -14.01
C GLY A 156 18.52 -20.76 -14.65
N LEU A 157 18.07 -19.80 -13.84
CA LEU A 157 17.59 -18.49 -14.27
C LEU A 157 18.63 -17.74 -15.11
N ALA A 158 18.20 -17.17 -16.24
CA ALA A 158 19.00 -16.29 -17.07
C ALA A 158 18.95 -14.84 -16.57
N GLN A 159 20.10 -14.29 -16.19
CA GLN A 159 20.35 -12.85 -16.13
C GLN A 159 20.93 -12.38 -17.48
N PRO A 160 20.59 -11.19 -18.00
CA PRO A 160 21.38 -10.55 -19.04
C PRO A 160 22.43 -9.61 -18.43
N HIS A 161 23.69 -9.85 -18.80
CA HIS A 161 24.86 -9.01 -18.53
C HIS A 161 25.30 -8.36 -19.84
N VAL A 162 25.43 -7.03 -19.89
CA VAL A 162 26.27 -6.34 -20.89
C VAL A 162 26.96 -5.11 -20.27
N LYS A 163 28.26 -5.04 -20.53
CA LYS A 163 29.34 -4.15 -20.07
C LYS A 163 29.23 -2.67 -20.45
N THR A 164 29.71 -1.81 -19.55
CA THR A 164 30.31 -0.46 -19.71
C THR A 164 31.59 -0.53 -20.57
N GLU A 165 32.04 0.45 -21.38
CA GLU A 165 32.45 1.87 -21.14
C GLU A 165 33.14 2.41 -22.46
N PRO A 166 33.74 3.62 -22.57
CA PRO A 166 33.24 5.02 -22.53
C PRO A 166 33.60 5.89 -23.77
N ALA A 167 33.02 7.09 -23.92
CA ALA A 167 33.68 8.34 -24.41
C ALA A 167 32.70 9.55 -24.49
N THR A 168 33.15 10.72 -24.04
CA THR A 168 32.55 12.07 -24.22
C THR A 168 33.63 12.99 -24.83
N PRO A 169 33.31 14.08 -25.58
CA PRO A 169 32.73 15.32 -25.02
C PRO A 169 31.73 16.14 -25.90
N ASP A 170 31.03 17.06 -25.21
CA ASP A 170 30.10 18.21 -25.46
C ASP A 170 30.20 19.10 -26.74
N PRO A 171 29.43 20.22 -26.96
CA PRO A 171 28.14 20.71 -26.41
C PRO A 171 27.14 21.36 -27.43
N SER A 172 25.96 21.81 -26.94
CA SER A 172 25.09 22.90 -27.46
C SER A 172 23.81 22.54 -28.26
N GLN A 173 22.64 22.69 -27.64
CA GLN A 173 21.63 23.68 -28.06
C GLN A 173 20.53 23.88 -26.99
N LEU A 174 20.33 25.16 -26.67
CA LEU A 174 19.24 25.72 -25.87
C LEU A 174 17.92 25.70 -26.67
N ASN A 175 16.79 25.35 -26.05
CA ASN A 175 15.65 26.26 -26.07
C ASN A 175 14.63 26.02 -24.96
N THR A 176 14.14 27.15 -24.46
CA THR A 176 13.25 27.36 -23.32
C THR A 176 11.79 27.49 -23.80
N ALA A 177 10.82 26.84 -23.13
CA ALA A 177 9.46 27.40 -22.93
C ALA A 177 8.67 26.58 -21.89
N ASN A 178 7.92 27.33 -21.07
CA ASN A 178 7.32 27.00 -19.78
C ASN A 178 5.96 26.23 -19.89
N PRO A 179 5.35 25.83 -18.74
CA PRO A 179 4.34 24.77 -18.62
C PRO A 179 2.91 25.29 -18.57
N SER A 180 1.95 24.42 -18.88
CA SER A 180 0.66 24.27 -18.19
C SER A 180 -0.22 23.29 -18.96
N SER A 181 -0.56 22.16 -18.35
CA SER A 181 -1.94 21.69 -18.19
C SER A 181 -1.95 20.32 -17.51
N ALA A 182 -2.76 20.25 -16.47
CA ALA A 182 -3.01 19.09 -15.65
C ALA A 182 -3.54 17.91 -16.49
N ALA A 183 -2.97 16.72 -16.25
CA ALA A 183 -3.68 15.46 -16.42
C ALA A 183 -3.12 14.45 -15.40
N THR A 184 -4.05 13.94 -14.61
CA THR A 184 -3.95 12.89 -13.60
C THR A 184 -3.15 11.66 -14.03
N PRO A 185 -2.32 11.06 -13.15
CA PRO A 185 -1.72 9.77 -13.42
C PRO A 185 -2.80 8.67 -13.30
N SER A 186 -3.24 8.14 -14.44
CA SER A 186 -3.96 6.87 -14.46
C SER A 186 -2.99 5.76 -14.06
N ALA A 187 -3.31 5.11 -12.94
CA ALA A 187 -2.68 3.88 -12.51
C ALA A 187 -2.98 2.77 -13.55
N SER A 188 -1.99 2.45 -14.37
CA SER A 188 -2.00 1.24 -15.20
C SER A 188 -1.72 0.03 -14.30
N GLN A 189 -2.76 -0.60 -13.77
CA GLN A 189 -2.68 -2.00 -13.36
C GLN A 189 -2.73 -2.89 -14.60
N PRO A 190 -1.96 -3.99 -14.66
CA PRO A 190 -2.05 -4.96 -15.74
C PRO A 190 -3.32 -5.79 -15.54
N ALA A 191 -4.42 -5.35 -16.14
CA ALA A 191 -5.58 -6.20 -16.31
C ALA A 191 -5.21 -7.32 -17.29
N GLY A 192 -5.09 -8.54 -16.79
CA GLY A 192 -5.05 -9.74 -17.61
C GLY A 192 -6.36 -9.85 -18.39
N SER A 193 -6.44 -9.20 -19.55
CA SER A 193 -7.50 -9.39 -20.51
C SER A 193 -7.32 -10.76 -21.14
N ALA A 194 -8.17 -11.72 -20.76
CA ALA A 194 -8.47 -12.82 -21.65
C ALA A 194 -9.10 -12.23 -22.94
N PRO A 195 -8.76 -12.74 -24.14
CA PRO A 195 -9.36 -12.25 -25.37
C PRO A 195 -10.88 -12.47 -25.34
N ALA A 196 -11.64 -11.41 -25.63
CA ALA A 196 -13.08 -11.50 -25.74
C ALA A 196 -13.48 -12.65 -26.70
N PRO A 197 -14.50 -13.46 -26.39
CA PRO A 197 -14.92 -14.54 -27.27
C PRO A 197 -15.40 -13.96 -28.60
N SER A 198 -14.89 -14.54 -29.70
CA SER A 198 -15.23 -14.16 -31.07
C SER A 198 -16.73 -14.26 -31.33
N GLU A 199 -17.23 -13.44 -32.25
CA GLU A 199 -18.66 -13.33 -32.59
C GLU A 199 -19.29 -14.68 -32.98
N ALA A 200 -18.48 -15.61 -33.50
CA ALA A 200 -18.87 -16.98 -33.81
C ALA A 200 -19.13 -17.84 -32.56
N MET A 201 -18.32 -17.71 -31.49
CA MET A 201 -18.54 -18.45 -30.23
C MET A 201 -19.75 -17.94 -29.45
N ARG A 202 -20.11 -16.66 -29.59
CA ARG A 202 -21.30 -16.07 -28.95
C ARG A 202 -22.62 -16.65 -29.47
N LYS A 203 -22.64 -17.19 -30.69
CA LYS A 203 -23.84 -17.80 -31.30
C LYS A 203 -24.11 -19.24 -30.81
N VAL A 204 -23.07 -19.98 -30.41
CA VAL A 204 -23.16 -21.41 -30.08
C VAL A 204 -23.30 -21.65 -28.57
N LEU A 205 -22.95 -20.66 -27.74
CA LEU A 205 -23.10 -20.78 -26.29
C LEU A 205 -24.57 -20.65 -25.83
N PRO A 206 -25.01 -21.47 -24.85
CA PRO A 206 -26.30 -21.34 -24.19
C PRO A 206 -26.50 -19.91 -23.69
N PRO A 207 -27.74 -19.36 -23.69
CA PRO A 207 -28.00 -17.97 -23.33
C PRO A 207 -27.50 -17.60 -21.92
N GLU A 208 -27.34 -18.58 -21.04
CA GLU A 208 -26.82 -18.42 -19.66
C GLU A 208 -25.30 -18.14 -19.62
N VAL A 209 -24.54 -18.49 -20.65
CA VAL A 209 -23.08 -18.26 -20.75
C VAL A 209 -22.76 -17.00 -21.58
N ARG A 210 -23.79 -16.25 -22.02
CA ARG A 210 -23.62 -14.96 -22.73
C ARG A 210 -23.45 -13.77 -21.78
N GLY A 211 -23.63 -13.99 -20.48
CA GLY A 211 -23.35 -12.99 -19.46
C GLY A 211 -21.84 -12.85 -19.28
N GLU A 212 -21.30 -11.73 -19.76
CA GLU A 212 -20.00 -11.23 -19.31
C GLU A 212 -19.99 -11.19 -17.77
N PHE A 213 -18.93 -11.65 -17.14
CA PHE A 213 -18.82 -11.57 -15.69
C PHE A 213 -18.72 -10.10 -15.29
N ILE A 214 -19.81 -9.57 -14.73
CA ILE A 214 -19.89 -8.21 -14.24
C ILE A 214 -19.77 -8.28 -12.71
N PRO A 215 -18.67 -7.78 -12.09
CA PRO A 215 -18.40 -7.94 -10.67
C PRO A 215 -19.25 -7.03 -9.77
N TRP A 216 -20.21 -6.32 -10.34
CA TRP A 216 -21.20 -5.50 -9.64
C TRP A 216 -22.62 -5.95 -10.03
N PRO A 217 -23.65 -5.62 -9.24
CA PRO A 217 -25.03 -6.00 -9.53
C PRO A 217 -25.46 -5.58 -10.94
N SER A 218 -26.15 -6.48 -11.66
CA SER A 218 -26.65 -6.17 -13.00
C SER A 218 -27.74 -5.09 -12.95
N HIS A 219 -27.94 -4.38 -14.07
CA HIS A 219 -28.96 -3.34 -14.17
C HIS A 219 -30.37 -3.86 -13.84
N GLU A 220 -30.68 -5.10 -14.22
CA GLU A 220 -31.95 -5.76 -13.89
C GLU A 220 -32.12 -5.99 -12.39
N ILE A 221 -31.06 -6.43 -11.69
CA ILE A 221 -31.07 -6.59 -10.23
C ILE A 221 -31.24 -5.24 -9.53
N ILE A 222 -30.58 -4.19 -10.04
CA ILE A 222 -30.70 -2.83 -9.50
C ILE A 222 -32.12 -2.30 -9.70
N LYS A 223 -32.69 -2.46 -10.90
CA LYS A 223 -34.04 -2.01 -11.25
C LYS A 223 -35.13 -2.75 -10.48
N ASN A 224 -34.93 -4.05 -10.23
CA ASN A 224 -35.86 -4.88 -9.47
C ASN A 224 -35.61 -4.82 -7.95
N GLY A 225 -34.56 -4.14 -7.50
CA GLY A 225 -34.26 -3.94 -6.09
C GLY A 225 -35.30 -3.06 -5.39
N GLY A 226 -35.30 -3.09 -4.05
CA GLY A 226 -36.28 -2.32 -3.25
C GLY A 226 -36.27 -0.82 -3.57
N LEU A 227 -35.10 -0.25 -3.88
CA LEU A 227 -35.00 1.15 -4.28
C LEU A 227 -35.60 1.42 -5.67
N GLY A 228 -35.46 0.49 -6.62
CA GLY A 228 -36.06 0.60 -7.95
C GLY A 228 -37.59 0.50 -7.90
N ALA A 229 -38.13 -0.33 -7.00
CA ALA A 229 -39.57 -0.39 -6.75
C ALA A 229 -40.11 0.92 -6.16
N VAL A 230 -39.39 1.52 -5.20
CA VAL A 230 -39.73 2.84 -4.64
C VAL A 230 -39.69 3.92 -5.71
N GLN A 231 -38.66 3.93 -6.56
CA GLN A 231 -38.58 4.86 -7.69
C GLN A 231 -39.76 4.68 -8.65
N SER A 232 -40.13 3.44 -8.98
CA SER A 232 -41.30 3.18 -9.82
C SER A 232 -42.62 3.64 -9.18
N MET A 233 -42.76 3.62 -7.86
CA MET A 233 -43.94 4.14 -7.17
C MET A 233 -43.98 5.67 -7.23
N VAL A 234 -42.85 6.32 -6.98
CA VAL A 234 -42.70 7.78 -7.08
C VAL A 234 -42.96 8.26 -8.51
N GLU A 235 -42.44 7.57 -9.53
CA GLU A 235 -42.69 7.88 -10.95
C GLU A 235 -44.16 7.72 -11.35
N ARG A 236 -44.91 6.84 -10.68
CA ARG A 236 -46.37 6.68 -10.83
C ARG A 236 -47.17 7.69 -10.00
N GLY A 237 -46.50 8.60 -9.29
CA GLY A 237 -47.15 9.59 -8.41
C GLY A 237 -47.71 8.99 -7.12
N ILE A 238 -47.30 7.77 -6.76
CA ILE A 238 -47.73 7.07 -5.56
C ILE A 238 -46.63 7.26 -4.50
N ASP A 239 -46.99 7.86 -3.36
CA ASP A 239 -46.06 8.08 -2.26
C ASP A 239 -45.70 6.74 -1.57
N PRO A 240 -44.42 6.32 -1.56
CA PRO A 240 -44.01 5.03 -1.00
C PRO A 240 -44.32 4.88 0.50
N GLY A 241 -44.47 5.98 1.25
CA GLY A 241 -44.81 5.95 2.68
C GLY A 241 -46.30 5.72 2.97
N GLN A 242 -47.19 5.89 1.99
CA GLN A 242 -48.63 5.67 2.13
C GLN A 242 -49.03 4.23 1.79
N MET A 243 -48.36 3.61 0.82
CA MET A 243 -48.68 2.23 0.41
C MET A 243 -48.29 1.20 1.48
N THR A 244 -47.27 1.45 2.29
CA THR A 244 -46.92 0.54 3.39
C THR A 244 -47.99 0.53 4.48
N LYS A 245 -48.63 1.68 4.74
CA LYS A 245 -49.75 1.79 5.68
C LYS A 245 -51.02 1.16 5.11
N SER A 246 -51.34 1.45 3.84
CA SER A 246 -52.49 0.84 3.15
C SER A 246 -52.37 -0.68 3.06
N ARG A 247 -51.16 -1.22 2.83
CA ARG A 247 -50.95 -2.69 2.77
C ARG A 247 -50.95 -3.35 4.15
N GLU A 248 -50.55 -2.63 5.20
CA GLU A 248 -50.63 -3.10 6.58
C GLU A 248 -52.09 -3.10 7.06
N GLU A 249 -52.86 -2.06 6.72
CA GLU A 249 -54.31 -1.97 6.93
C GLU A 249 -55.07 -3.07 6.16
N GLU A 250 -54.73 -3.32 4.88
CA GLU A 250 -55.32 -4.41 4.09
C GLU A 250 -55.09 -5.80 4.70
N MET A 251 -53.91 -6.06 5.27
CA MET A 251 -53.63 -7.33 5.95
C MET A 251 -54.33 -7.44 7.31
N GLU A 252 -54.54 -6.32 8.00
CA GLU A 252 -55.27 -6.28 9.27
C GLU A 252 -56.78 -6.49 9.04
N ASP A 253 -57.33 -5.91 7.96
CA ASP A 253 -58.71 -6.13 7.53
C ASP A 253 -58.94 -7.58 7.07
N GLU A 254 -58.02 -8.16 6.28
CA GLU A 254 -58.12 -9.57 5.86
C GLU A 254 -58.05 -10.54 7.06
N LYS A 255 -57.23 -10.22 8.06
CA LYS A 255 -57.17 -10.98 9.32
C LYS A 255 -58.45 -10.83 10.14
N ARG A 256 -59.04 -9.64 10.18
CA ARG A 256 -60.29 -9.35 10.88
C ARG A 256 -61.49 -10.05 10.22
N GLU A 257 -61.54 -10.09 8.89
CA GLU A 257 -62.57 -10.83 8.15
C GLU A 257 -62.46 -12.34 8.35
N ALA A 258 -61.23 -12.89 8.41
CA ALA A 258 -61.01 -14.31 8.70
C ALA A 258 -61.50 -14.70 10.12
N GLU A 259 -61.23 -13.87 11.13
CA GLU A 259 -61.67 -14.10 12.50
C GLU A 259 -63.20 -13.96 12.66
N GLU A 260 -63.82 -13.00 11.97
CA GLU A 260 -65.27 -12.83 11.97
C GLU A 260 -66.00 -14.00 11.29
N LYS A 261 -65.41 -14.53 10.21
CA LYS A 261 -65.93 -15.72 9.53
C LYS A 261 -65.85 -16.96 10.43
N GLU A 262 -64.73 -17.14 11.15
CA GLU A 262 -64.56 -18.22 12.12
C GLU A 262 -65.55 -18.09 13.30
N ARG A 263 -65.79 -16.86 13.79
CA ARG A 263 -66.78 -16.59 14.85
C ARG A 263 -68.20 -16.95 14.40
N ARG A 264 -68.56 -16.60 13.17
CA ARG A 264 -69.88 -16.91 12.60
C ARG A 264 -70.09 -18.41 12.39
N GLU A 265 -69.07 -19.13 11.94
CA GLU A 265 -69.10 -20.60 11.82
C GLU A 265 -69.25 -21.27 13.19
N ARG A 266 -68.58 -20.75 14.23
CA ARG A 266 -68.71 -21.26 15.61
C ARG A 266 -70.12 -21.05 16.18
N GLU A 267 -70.73 -19.89 15.94
CA GLU A 267 -72.10 -19.61 16.37
C GLU A 267 -73.15 -20.46 15.63
N ASP A 268 -72.95 -20.73 14.34
CA ASP A 268 -73.84 -21.58 13.55
C ASP A 268 -73.73 -23.06 13.97
N GLU A 269 -72.51 -23.54 14.28
CA GLU A 269 -72.26 -24.86 14.86
C GLU A 269 -72.92 -25.01 16.24
N GLU A 270 -72.83 -23.97 17.08
CA GLU A 270 -73.43 -23.97 18.42
C GLU A 270 -74.97 -23.90 18.38
N LYS A 271 -75.55 -23.10 17.48
CA LYS A 271 -77.01 -23.11 17.25
C LYS A 271 -77.49 -24.46 16.75
N ARG A 272 -76.75 -25.11 15.84
CA ARG A 272 -77.06 -26.46 15.38
C ARG A 272 -77.00 -27.48 16.52
N ARG A 273 -76.01 -27.35 17.42
CA ARG A 273 -75.86 -28.20 18.60
C ARG A 273 -76.95 -27.97 19.65
N ASN A 274 -77.35 -26.71 19.89
CA ASN A 274 -78.44 -26.38 20.80
C ASN A 274 -79.81 -26.80 20.25
N GLN A 275 -80.05 -26.65 18.95
CA GLN A 275 -81.29 -27.14 18.34
C GLN A 275 -81.38 -28.67 18.40
N ALA A 276 -80.24 -29.38 18.33
CA ALA A 276 -80.17 -30.82 18.54
C ALA A 276 -80.35 -31.25 20.02
N SER A 277 -79.90 -30.42 20.99
CA SER A 277 -80.08 -30.70 22.41
C SER A 277 -81.49 -30.36 22.91
N GLU A 278 -82.13 -29.34 22.35
CA GLU A 278 -83.51 -28.92 22.65
C GLU A 278 -84.55 -29.93 22.11
N MET A 279 -84.21 -30.68 21.05
CA MET A 279 -85.00 -31.83 20.61
C MET A 279 -84.84 -33.08 21.52
N ARG A 280 -83.96 -33.02 22.54
CA ARG A 280 -83.64 -34.14 23.45
C ARG A 280 -83.85 -33.71 24.91
N GLY A 281 -85.11 -33.44 25.28
CA GLY A 281 -85.55 -33.20 26.67
C GLY A 281 -85.26 -34.36 27.64
N PRO A 282 -85.33 -34.11 28.96
CA PRO A 282 -84.40 -34.65 29.95
C PRO A 282 -84.81 -36.03 30.51
N ARG A 283 -83.83 -36.93 30.69
CA ARG A 283 -83.95 -38.12 31.54
C ARG A 283 -82.95 -38.02 32.69
N ARG A 284 -83.48 -37.85 33.89
CA ARG A 284 -82.81 -37.90 35.20
C ARG A 284 -82.16 -39.27 35.45
N GLU A 285 -81.01 -39.25 36.13
CA GLU A 285 -80.59 -40.08 37.29
C GLU A 285 -79.08 -39.79 37.50
N ARG A 286 -78.68 -39.06 38.55
CA ARG A 286 -78.36 -39.48 39.93
C ARG A 286 -77.13 -40.40 40.04
N GLU A 287 -76.20 -39.93 40.90
CA GLU A 287 -75.17 -40.67 41.65
C GLU A 287 -73.99 -41.17 40.77
N GLU A 288 -72.71 -40.96 41.08
CA GLU A 288 -72.01 -40.80 42.36
C GLU A 288 -70.58 -40.22 42.13
N ASP A 289 -70.11 -39.47 43.13
CA ASP A 289 -68.74 -39.36 43.65
C ASP A 289 -67.51 -39.30 42.72
N VAL A 290 -66.95 -38.09 42.61
CA VAL A 290 -65.49 -37.90 42.74
C VAL A 290 -65.25 -36.82 43.80
N PHE A 291 -64.85 -37.29 44.97
CA PHE A 291 -64.25 -36.58 46.07
C PHE A 291 -62.93 -35.95 45.60
N ASP A 292 -62.82 -34.63 45.66
CA ASP A 292 -61.57 -33.89 45.42
C ASP A 292 -61.13 -33.15 46.70
N PRO A 293 -59.81 -32.97 46.87
CA PRO A 293 -59.10 -33.19 48.12
C PRO A 293 -58.63 -31.88 48.77
N ASP A 294 -58.16 -31.98 50.02
CA ASP A 294 -57.46 -30.93 50.78
C ASP A 294 -58.27 -29.65 51.08
N GLU A 295 -59.19 -29.70 52.05
CA GLU A 295 -59.39 -28.63 53.03
C GLU A 295 -60.34 -29.11 54.16
N MET A 296 -60.06 -28.63 55.37
CA MET A 296 -60.54 -29.10 56.70
C MET A 296 -62.05 -29.28 56.91
#